data_AF-A0A9X3CX58-F1
#
_entry.id   AF-A0A9X3CX58-F1
#
_cell.length_a   1.000
_cell.length_b   1.000
_cell.length_c   1.000
_cell.angle_alpha   90.00
_cell.angle_beta   90.00
_cell.angle_gamma   90.00
#
_symmetry.space_group_name_H-M   'P 1'
#
loop_
_entity.id
_entity.type
_entity.pdbx_description
1 polymer ?
#
loop_
_entity_poly.entity_id
_entity_poly.type
_entity_poly.pdbx_seq_one_letter_code
_entity_poly.pdbx_strand_id
1 'polypeptide(L)'
;MTTFKEKIKAQKNKVNKMHNPSRPYHRTEIDLLFSKVKAQMHQEALIRGGDGRALYTDCYTGETLRGGDRYDYEHIRSSESVFMAYSDRLTNAEIAEVVNCPENVAVTLRSINQSKGKMRMEDWLANATNLSNHRINVALAKNALTKADKGIEQKVKEILSR
;
A
#
# COMPACT_ATOMS: atom_id res chain seq x y z
N MET A 1 33.17 -0.35 34.39
CA MET A 1 31.94 -0.06 35.16
C MET A 1 31.00 0.78 34.29
N THR A 2 30.14 0.13 33.53
CA THR A 2 29.16 0.79 32.64
C THR A 2 28.07 1.43 33.49
N THR A 3 27.77 2.71 33.24
CA THR A 3 27.00 3.54 34.17
C THR A 3 25.51 3.22 34.12
N PHE A 4 24.79 3.43 35.24
CA PHE A 4 23.35 3.18 35.36
C PHE A 4 22.50 3.92 34.30
N LYS A 5 23.00 5.06 33.79
CA LYS A 5 22.38 5.82 32.68
C LYS A 5 22.44 5.09 31.33
N GLU A 6 23.48 4.29 31.09
CA GLU A 6 23.61 3.49 29.85
C GLU A 6 22.69 2.26 29.87
N LYS A 7 22.42 1.69 31.05
CA LYS A 7 21.43 0.61 31.21
C LYS A 7 20.00 1.08 30.92
N ILE A 8 19.66 2.32 31.29
CA ILE A 8 18.35 2.92 31.01
C ILE A 8 18.21 3.28 29.51
N LYS A 9 19.30 3.67 28.84
CA LYS A 9 19.28 3.94 27.39
C LYS A 9 19.16 2.65 26.56
N ALA A 10 19.76 1.55 27.03
CA ALA A 10 19.60 0.22 26.44
C ALA A 10 18.22 -0.42 26.72
N GLN A 11 17.55 -0.07 27.82
CA GLN A 11 16.19 -0.53 28.12
C GLN A 11 15.09 0.21 27.35
N LYS A 12 15.37 1.42 26.82
CA LYS A 12 14.42 2.15 25.96
C LYS A 12 14.45 1.73 24.48
N ASN A 13 15.45 0.96 24.05
CA ASN A 13 15.63 0.52 22.65
C ASN A 13 15.26 -0.95 22.38
N LYS A 14 14.51 -1.59 23.27
CA LYS A 14 13.82 -2.84 22.98
C LYS A 14 12.36 -2.67 23.31
N VAL A 15 11.63 -1.92 22.48
CA VAL A 15 10.22 -2.25 22.27
C VAL A 15 10.24 -3.70 21.86
N ASN A 16 9.81 -4.58 22.77
CA ASN A 16 9.70 -6.01 22.52
C ASN A 16 9.04 -6.17 21.16
N LYS A 17 9.78 -6.68 20.17
CA LYS A 17 9.23 -7.15 18.90
C LYS A 17 8.25 -8.26 19.30
N MET A 18 7.01 -7.87 19.57
CA MET A 18 5.96 -8.77 20.00
C MET A 18 5.73 -9.74 18.86
N HIS A 19 6.36 -10.90 18.95
CA HIS A 19 6.03 -12.08 18.18
C HIS A 19 4.65 -12.53 18.66
N ASN A 20 3.62 -11.93 18.10
CA ASN A 20 2.24 -12.36 18.26
C ASN A 20 1.67 -12.70 16.88
N PRO A 21 1.81 -13.96 16.42
CA PRO A 21 1.24 -14.42 15.16
C PRO A 21 -0.29 -14.32 15.11
N SER A 22 -0.94 -14.22 16.27
CA SER A 22 -2.40 -14.07 16.41
C SER A 22 -2.86 -12.63 16.62
N ARG A 23 -1.99 -11.63 16.39
CA ARG A 23 -2.37 -10.23 16.57
C ARG A 23 -3.53 -9.87 15.62
N PRO A 24 -4.66 -9.34 16.13
CA PRO A 24 -5.78 -8.98 15.27
C PRO A 24 -5.39 -7.84 14.32
N TYR A 25 -6.01 -7.84 13.15
CA TYR A 25 -5.84 -6.78 12.16
C TYR A 25 -6.25 -5.41 12.74
N HIS A 26 -5.34 -4.43 12.64
CA HIS A 26 -5.57 -3.06 13.06
C HIS A 26 -5.34 -2.08 11.91
N ARG A 27 -6.33 -1.21 11.70
CA ARG A 27 -6.36 -0.31 10.54
C ARG A 27 -6.03 1.15 10.85
N THR A 28 -6.10 1.56 12.12
CA THR A 28 -5.97 2.96 12.54
C THR A 28 -4.71 3.64 12.01
N GLU A 29 -3.54 3.05 12.25
CA GLU A 29 -2.25 3.60 11.81
C GLU A 29 -2.12 3.57 10.29
N ILE A 30 -2.66 2.51 9.66
CA ILE A 30 -2.68 2.35 8.20
C ILE A 30 -3.48 3.47 7.55
N ASP A 31 -4.69 3.75 8.03
CA ASP A 31 -5.58 4.78 7.48
C ASP A 31 -5.04 6.19 7.70
N LEU A 32 -4.39 6.44 8.86
CA LEU A 32 -3.75 7.71 9.16
C LEU A 32 -2.63 8.01 8.15
N LEU A 33 -1.74 7.04 7.90
CA LEU A 33 -0.66 7.23 6.94
C LEU A 33 -1.19 7.24 5.50
N PHE A 34 -2.19 6.41 5.18
CA PHE A 34 -2.82 6.40 3.86
C PHE A 34 -3.43 7.75 3.50
N SER A 35 -4.04 8.45 4.46
CA SER A 35 -4.58 9.79 4.25
C SER A 35 -3.49 10.81 3.88
N LYS A 36 -2.31 10.70 4.48
CA LYS A 36 -1.14 11.53 4.12
C LYS A 36 -0.62 11.20 2.73
N VAL A 37 -0.50 9.91 2.38
CA VAL A 37 -0.07 9.46 1.06
C VAL A 37 -1.04 9.94 -0.03
N LYS A 38 -2.36 9.80 0.18
CA LYS A 38 -3.37 10.31 -0.76
C LYS A 38 -3.26 11.82 -0.97
N ALA A 39 -3.04 12.58 0.10
CA ALA A 39 -2.86 14.03 0.00
C ALA A 39 -1.62 14.38 -0.83
N GLN A 40 -0.49 13.69 -0.59
CA GLN A 40 0.73 13.87 -1.38
C GLN A 40 0.52 13.51 -2.86
N MET A 41 -0.04 12.34 -3.15
CA MET A 41 -0.34 11.91 -4.52
C MET A 41 -1.24 12.90 -5.25
N HIS A 42 -2.21 13.49 -4.54
CA HIS A 42 -3.07 14.52 -5.10
C HIS A 42 -2.32 15.79 -5.47
N GLN A 43 -1.41 16.27 -4.62
CA GLN A 43 -0.57 17.43 -4.94
C GLN A 43 0.31 17.16 -6.16
N GLU A 44 0.96 16.00 -6.22
CA GLU A 44 1.78 15.60 -7.37
C GLU A 44 0.94 15.50 -8.66
N ALA A 45 -0.28 14.98 -8.57
CA ALA A 45 -1.18 14.88 -9.70
C ALA A 45 -1.71 16.24 -10.17
N LEU A 46 -1.94 17.20 -9.27
CA LEU A 46 -2.30 18.58 -9.63
C LEU A 46 -1.17 19.25 -10.42
N ILE A 47 0.09 19.09 -9.96
CA ILE A 47 1.27 19.58 -10.66
C ILE A 47 1.37 18.95 -12.05
N ARG A 48 1.18 17.63 -12.15
CA ARG A 48 1.20 16.89 -13.43
C ARG A 48 0.12 17.37 -14.40
N GLY A 49 -1.06 17.72 -13.89
CA GLY A 49 -2.18 18.19 -14.70
C GLY A 49 -2.00 19.60 -15.24
N GLY A 50 -1.37 20.49 -14.47
CA GLY A 50 -1.03 21.86 -14.88
C GLY A 50 -2.20 22.84 -15.04
N ASP A 51 -3.44 22.36 -14.98
CA ASP A 51 -4.66 23.15 -15.19
C ASP A 51 -5.59 23.14 -13.96
N GLY A 52 -5.04 22.86 -12.78
CA GLY A 52 -5.79 22.78 -11.53
C GLY A 52 -6.61 21.50 -11.35
N ARG A 53 -6.51 20.52 -12.27
CA ARG A 53 -7.13 19.20 -12.13
C ARG A 53 -6.06 18.13 -11.99
N ALA A 54 -6.25 17.25 -11.01
CA ALA A 54 -5.34 16.13 -10.79
C ALA A 54 -5.28 15.23 -12.04
N LEU A 55 -4.06 14.86 -12.47
CA LEU A 55 -3.81 13.98 -13.60
C LEU A 55 -3.16 12.68 -13.13
N TYR A 56 -3.84 11.58 -13.41
CA TYR A 56 -3.47 10.24 -13.01
C TYR A 56 -3.45 9.29 -14.20
N THR A 57 -2.82 8.14 -14.00
CA THR A 57 -2.89 6.98 -14.89
C THR A 57 -3.40 5.81 -14.08
N ASP A 58 -4.47 5.19 -14.54
CA ASP A 58 -5.01 3.98 -13.94
C ASP A 58 -3.96 2.85 -13.96
N CYS A 59 -3.71 2.23 -12.81
CA CYS A 59 -2.63 1.25 -12.67
C CYS A 59 -2.88 -0.08 -13.38
N TYR A 60 -4.09 -0.37 -13.84
CA TYR A 60 -4.46 -1.65 -14.45
C TYR A 60 -4.80 -1.56 -15.93
N THR A 61 -5.28 -0.41 -16.40
CA THR A 61 -5.70 -0.17 -17.78
C THR A 61 -4.73 0.75 -18.52
N GLY A 62 -4.05 1.64 -17.80
CA GLY A 62 -3.25 2.73 -18.38
C GLY A 62 -4.10 3.90 -18.85
N GLU A 63 -5.41 3.90 -18.58
CA GLU A 63 -6.29 5.02 -18.93
C GLU A 63 -5.87 6.28 -18.16
N THR A 64 -6.00 7.43 -18.82
CA THR A 64 -5.76 8.72 -18.18
C THR A 64 -6.98 9.10 -17.36
N LEU A 65 -6.78 9.40 -16.08
CA LEU A 65 -7.84 9.80 -15.15
C LEU A 65 -7.64 11.25 -14.71
N ARG A 66 -8.73 12.01 -14.62
CA ARG A 66 -8.73 13.44 -14.28
C ARG A 66 -9.49 13.69 -12.99
N GLY A 67 -9.15 14.77 -12.28
CA GLY A 67 -9.91 15.25 -11.13
C GLY A 67 -11.39 15.44 -11.51
N GLY A 68 -12.30 14.78 -10.77
CA GLY A 68 -13.73 14.71 -11.06
C GLY A 68 -14.21 13.36 -11.59
N ASP A 69 -13.30 12.54 -12.14
CA ASP A 69 -13.63 11.20 -12.61
C ASP A 69 -13.88 10.23 -11.44
N ARG A 70 -14.57 9.12 -11.72
CA ARG A 70 -14.88 8.09 -10.73
C ARG A 70 -13.72 7.10 -10.59
N TYR A 71 -12.69 7.51 -9.86
CA TYR A 71 -11.58 6.64 -9.45
C TYR A 71 -11.46 6.55 -7.92
N ASP A 72 -10.77 5.53 -7.45
CA ASP A 72 -10.43 5.32 -6.05
C ASP A 72 -8.90 5.20 -5.89
N TYR A 73 -8.40 5.53 -4.70
CA TYR A 73 -7.05 5.16 -4.29
C TYR A 73 -7.08 3.75 -3.71
N GLU A 74 -6.10 2.94 -4.08
CA GLU A 74 -6.07 1.51 -3.78
C GLU A 74 -4.73 1.11 -3.15
N HIS A 75 -4.80 0.13 -2.25
CA HIS A 75 -3.66 -0.73 -1.93
C HIS A 75 -3.66 -1.95 -2.87
N ILE A 76 -2.66 -2.06 -3.75
CA ILE A 76 -2.55 -3.14 -4.76
C ILE A 76 -2.52 -4.52 -4.05
N ARG A 77 -1.71 -4.63 -3.00
CA ARG A 77 -1.80 -5.67 -1.98
C ARG A 77 -2.60 -5.12 -0.82
N SER A 78 -3.67 -5.84 -0.45
CA SER A 78 -4.57 -5.38 0.60
C SER A 78 -3.81 -5.15 1.92
N SER A 79 -4.21 -4.11 2.63
CA SER A 79 -3.65 -3.80 3.94
C SER A 79 -3.81 -4.96 4.94
N GLU A 80 -4.91 -5.70 4.87
CA GLU A 80 -5.15 -6.90 5.68
C GLU A 80 -4.14 -8.02 5.36
N SER A 81 -3.93 -8.35 4.07
CA SER A 81 -2.97 -9.39 3.69
C SER A 81 -1.54 -9.06 4.11
N VAL A 82 -1.13 -7.80 3.95
CA VAL A 82 0.21 -7.35 4.35
C VAL A 82 0.33 -7.33 5.87
N PHE A 83 -0.71 -6.89 6.59
CA PHE A 83 -0.70 -6.90 8.05
C PHE A 83 -0.52 -8.32 8.58
N MET A 84 -1.33 -9.27 8.12
CA MET A 84 -1.26 -10.66 8.57
C MET A 84 0.08 -11.33 8.22
N ALA A 85 0.72 -10.93 7.12
CA ALA A 85 2.01 -11.47 6.71
C ALA A 85 3.19 -11.02 7.60
N TYR A 86 3.07 -9.89 8.30
CA TYR A 86 4.18 -9.30 9.06
C TYR A 86 3.84 -8.96 10.52
N SER A 87 2.64 -9.32 10.99
CA SER A 87 2.15 -8.97 12.34
C SER A 87 2.94 -9.58 13.48
N ASP A 88 3.65 -10.66 13.21
CA ASP A 88 4.57 -11.34 14.13
C ASP A 88 5.94 -10.65 14.25
N ARG A 89 6.32 -9.80 13.29
CA ARG A 89 7.67 -9.22 13.22
C ARG A 89 7.71 -7.71 13.32
N LEU A 90 6.62 -7.04 12.96
CA LEU A 90 6.51 -5.58 12.87
C LEU A 90 5.41 -5.05 13.80
N THR A 91 5.60 -3.84 14.31
CA THR A 91 4.58 -3.05 15.01
C THR A 91 3.50 -2.56 14.04
N ASN A 92 2.34 -2.10 14.54
CA ASN A 92 1.29 -1.53 13.69
C ASN A 92 1.78 -0.31 12.89
N ALA A 93 2.61 0.54 13.51
CA ALA A 93 3.19 1.71 12.85
C ALA A 93 4.13 1.31 11.71
N GLU A 94 4.98 0.31 11.92
CA GLU A 94 5.87 -0.23 10.89
C GLU A 94 5.09 -0.91 9.76
N ILE A 95 4.04 -1.67 10.07
CA ILE A 95 3.15 -2.23 9.04
C ILE A 95 2.45 -1.12 8.26
N ALA A 96 2.05 -0.03 8.90
CA ALA A 96 1.48 1.12 8.20
C ALA A 96 2.49 1.69 7.18
N GLU A 97 3.77 1.80 7.53
CA GLU A 97 4.84 2.18 6.57
C GLU A 97 4.96 1.20 5.41
N VAL A 98 4.89 -0.11 5.67
CA VAL A 98 4.98 -1.16 4.63
C VAL A 98 3.79 -1.12 3.69
N VAL A 99 2.56 -1.12 4.23
CA VAL A 99 1.32 -1.11 3.45
C VAL A 99 1.22 0.13 2.56
N ASN A 100 1.65 1.28 3.08
CA ASN A 100 1.58 2.56 2.39
C ASN A 100 2.88 2.92 1.66
N CYS A 101 3.75 1.95 1.34
CA CYS A 101 4.88 2.23 0.47
C CYS A 101 4.39 2.71 -0.92
N PRO A 102 5.12 3.62 -1.58
CA PRO A 102 4.68 4.21 -2.85
C PRO A 102 4.34 3.17 -3.92
N GLU A 103 5.04 2.03 -3.93
CA GLU A 103 4.82 0.96 -4.90
C GLU A 103 3.52 0.18 -4.67
N ASN A 104 2.97 0.20 -3.45
CA ASN A 104 1.73 -0.51 -3.11
C ASN A 104 0.49 0.40 -3.16
N VAL A 105 0.66 1.70 -3.32
CA VAL A 105 -0.45 2.66 -3.38
C VAL A 105 -0.60 3.20 -4.80
N ALA A 106 -1.79 3.05 -5.37
CA ALA A 106 -2.08 3.53 -6.72
C ALA A 106 -3.51 4.08 -6.82
N VAL A 107 -3.90 4.47 -8.04
CA VAL A 107 -5.25 4.86 -8.38
C VAL A 107 -5.80 3.94 -9.46
N THR A 108 -7.07 3.60 -9.34
CA THR A 108 -7.78 2.83 -10.37
C THR A 108 -9.23 3.29 -10.50
N LEU A 109 -9.86 3.00 -11.64
CA LEU A 109 -11.28 3.17 -11.88
C LEU A 109 -12.09 2.52 -10.76
N ARG A 110 -13.08 3.26 -10.25
CA ARG A 110 -13.97 2.77 -9.19
C ARG A 110 -14.66 1.46 -9.57
N SER A 111 -15.01 1.28 -10.84
CA SER A 111 -15.65 0.05 -11.33
C SER A 111 -14.74 -1.18 -11.18
N ILE A 112 -13.43 -1.02 -11.35
CA ILE A 112 -12.45 -2.10 -11.16
C ILE A 112 -12.32 -2.42 -9.66
N ASN A 113 -12.08 -1.39 -8.85
CA ASN A 113 -11.92 -1.54 -7.40
C ASN A 113 -13.16 -2.21 -6.74
N GLN A 114 -14.37 -1.78 -7.14
CA GLN A 114 -15.63 -2.35 -6.64
C GLN A 114 -15.86 -3.80 -7.12
N SER A 115 -15.58 -4.10 -8.39
CA SER A 115 -15.70 -5.45 -8.95
C SER A 115 -14.71 -6.43 -8.32
N LYS A 116 -13.49 -5.98 -8.05
CA LYS A 116 -12.44 -6.75 -7.38
C LYS A 116 -12.79 -7.03 -5.91
N GLY A 117 -13.29 -6.01 -5.21
CA GLY A 117 -13.55 -6.11 -3.78
C GLY A 117 -12.33 -6.59 -3.00
N LYS A 118 -12.51 -7.61 -2.15
CA LYS A 118 -11.44 -8.20 -1.33
C LYS A 118 -10.59 -9.25 -2.05
N MET A 119 -10.91 -9.59 -3.31
CA MET A 119 -10.19 -10.60 -4.07
C MET A 119 -8.75 -10.15 -4.33
N ARG A 120 -7.82 -11.10 -4.40
CA ARG A 120 -6.49 -10.82 -4.95
C ARG A 120 -6.61 -10.47 -6.43
N MET A 121 -5.79 -9.52 -6.88
CA MET A 121 -5.86 -9.10 -8.27
C MET A 121 -5.56 -10.26 -9.23
N GLU A 122 -4.66 -11.19 -8.88
CA GLU A 122 -4.39 -12.38 -9.71
C GLU A 122 -5.62 -13.24 -9.93
N ASP A 123 -6.37 -13.53 -8.86
CA ASP A 123 -7.58 -14.33 -8.93
C ASP A 123 -8.67 -13.59 -9.72
N TRP A 124 -8.76 -12.27 -9.55
CA TRP A 124 -9.70 -11.43 -10.28
C TRP A 124 -9.39 -11.35 -11.78
N LEU A 125 -8.10 -11.29 -12.14
CA LEU A 125 -7.59 -11.29 -13.51
C LEU A 125 -7.75 -12.65 -14.21
N ALA A 126 -7.85 -13.75 -13.45
CA ALA A 126 -8.05 -15.09 -14.02
C ALA A 126 -9.42 -15.23 -14.72
N ASN A 127 -10.39 -14.37 -14.40
CA ASN A 127 -11.66 -14.32 -15.10
C ASN A 127 -11.55 -13.45 -16.37
N ALA A 128 -11.59 -14.09 -17.54
CA ALA A 128 -11.51 -13.41 -18.84
C ALA A 128 -12.59 -12.34 -19.05
N THR A 129 -13.77 -12.50 -18.44
CA THR A 129 -14.86 -11.52 -18.51
C THR A 129 -14.48 -10.20 -17.81
N ASN A 130 -13.72 -10.28 -16.72
CA ASN A 130 -13.24 -9.08 -16.02
C ASN A 130 -12.26 -8.30 -16.89
N LEU A 131 -11.36 -9.01 -17.60
CA LEU A 131 -10.39 -8.39 -18.50
C LEU A 131 -11.07 -7.61 -19.62
N SER A 132 -12.07 -8.20 -20.28
CA SER A 132 -12.81 -7.56 -21.36
C SER A 132 -13.69 -6.42 -20.87
N ASN A 133 -14.44 -6.62 -19.78
CA ASN A 133 -15.40 -5.63 -19.27
C ASN A 133 -14.72 -4.36 -18.75
N HIS A 134 -13.52 -4.50 -18.21
CA HIS A 134 -12.77 -3.40 -17.61
C HIS A 134 -11.56 -2.94 -18.44
N ARG A 135 -11.40 -3.46 -19.67
CA ARG A 135 -10.30 -3.10 -20.60
C ARG A 135 -8.92 -3.21 -19.95
N ILE A 136 -8.71 -4.28 -19.20
CA ILE A 136 -7.48 -4.46 -18.44
C ILE A 136 -6.30 -4.64 -19.38
N ASN A 137 -5.24 -3.88 -19.12
CA ASN A 137 -3.93 -4.14 -19.69
C ASN A 137 -3.20 -5.15 -18.80
N VAL A 138 -3.21 -6.44 -19.19
CA VAL A 138 -2.65 -7.54 -18.39
C VAL A 138 -1.17 -7.32 -18.07
N ALA A 139 -0.39 -6.79 -19.02
CA ALA A 139 1.04 -6.54 -18.81
C ALA A 139 1.26 -5.44 -17.76
N LEU A 140 0.47 -4.36 -17.85
CA LEU A 140 0.53 -3.26 -16.89
C LEU A 140 0.10 -3.72 -15.49
N ALA A 141 -1.01 -4.46 -15.40
CA ALA A 141 -1.50 -4.98 -14.13
C ALA A 141 -0.49 -5.92 -13.46
N LYS A 142 0.11 -6.86 -14.22
CA LYS A 142 1.17 -7.73 -13.69
C LYS A 142 2.41 -6.95 -13.23
N ASN A 143 2.77 -5.89 -13.95
CA ASN A 143 3.88 -5.03 -13.55
C ASN A 143 3.57 -4.26 -12.26
N ALA A 144 2.35 -3.74 -12.10
CA ALA A 144 1.90 -3.08 -10.88
C ALA A 144 1.98 -4.03 -9.67
N LEU A 145 1.50 -5.27 -9.83
CA LEU A 145 1.60 -6.31 -8.80
C LEU A 145 3.06 -6.62 -8.42
N THR A 146 3.92 -6.82 -9.43
CA THR A 146 5.36 -7.08 -9.21
C THR A 146 6.05 -5.93 -8.49
N LYS A 147 5.71 -4.68 -8.82
CA LYS A 147 6.25 -3.49 -8.16
C LYS A 147 5.80 -3.42 -6.70
N ALA A 148 4.51 -3.64 -6.45
CA ALA A 148 3.98 -3.67 -5.09
C ALA A 148 4.68 -4.72 -4.22
N ASP A 149 4.84 -5.94 -4.72
CA ASP A 149 5.55 -7.03 -4.01
C ASP A 149 6.99 -6.63 -3.66
N LYS A 150 7.74 -6.12 -4.64
CA LYS A 150 9.13 -5.67 -4.43
C LYS A 150 9.23 -4.51 -3.45
N GLY A 151 8.35 -3.52 -3.56
CA GLY A 151 8.34 -2.35 -2.67
C GLY A 151 8.01 -2.71 -1.23
N ILE A 152 7.04 -3.61 -1.03
CA ILE A 152 6.70 -4.18 0.28
C ILE A 152 7.92 -4.90 0.86
N GLU A 153 8.52 -5.83 0.13
CA GLU A 153 9.70 -6.58 0.59
C GLU A 153 10.87 -5.65 0.94
N GLN A 154 11.12 -4.63 0.11
CA GLN A 154 12.19 -3.66 0.34
C GLN A 154 11.93 -2.84 1.60
N LYS A 155 10.69 -2.36 1.79
CA LYS A 155 10.32 -1.58 2.98
C LYS A 155 10.41 -2.41 4.27
N VAL A 156 10.01 -3.68 4.21
CA VAL A 156 10.18 -4.63 5.33
C VAL A 156 11.66 -4.82 5.66
N LYS A 157 12.53 -5.03 4.67
CA LYS A 157 13.99 -5.17 4.87
C LYS A 157 14.59 -3.91 5.51
N GLU A 158 14.21 -2.73 5.01
CA GLU A 158 14.64 -1.45 5.56
C GLU A 158 14.29 -1.34 7.06
N ILE A 159 13.02 -1.57 7.41
CA ILE A 159 12.54 -1.46 8.80
C ILE A 159 13.26 -2.47 9.70
N LEU A 160 13.43 -3.72 9.26
CA LEU A 160 14.08 -4.76 10.06
C LEU A 160 15.59 -4.52 10.25
N SER A 161 16.20 -3.69 9.41
CA SER A 161 17.61 -3.31 9.50
C SER A 161 17.89 -2.08 10.36
N ARG A 162 16.83 -1.39 10.85
CA ARG A 162 16.94 -0.28 11.81
C ARG A 162 17.34 -0.78 13.20
#